data_AF-Q4RL45-F1
#
_entry.id   AF-Q4RL45-F1
#
_cell.length_a   1.000
_cell.length_b   1.000
_cell.length_c   1.000
_cell.angle_alpha   90.00
_cell.angle_beta   90.00
_cell.angle_gamma   90.00
#
_symmetry.space_group_name_H-M   'P 1'
#
loop_
_entity.id
_entity.type
_entity.pdbx_description
1 polymer ?
#
loop_
_entity_poly.entity_id
_entity_poly.type
_entity_poly.pdbx_seq_one_letter_code
_entity_poly.pdbx_strand_id
1 'polypeptide(L)'
;MVAKHECPGLMLIMEGIVSQRAVIGRGRLVRAKRIVVAANPSEYEYVEGSIPTEWDAWIRGRRKEPPSIEELLKNESYREQIKLKAEEVQEKDLALQAKEYEEGLVATPAKTVAKGHAATASFGKEEFGEDAISTGNTFQPGSWAPKK
;
A
#
# COMPACT_ATOMS: atom_id res chain seq x y z
N MET A 1 7.20 -9.68 -36.10
CA MET A 1 7.15 -10.92 -35.31
C MET A 1 6.71 -10.56 -33.90
N VAL A 2 5.60 -11.14 -33.45
CA VAL A 2 5.02 -10.93 -32.13
C VAL A 2 5.36 -12.14 -31.27
N ALA A 3 6.05 -11.95 -30.15
CA ALA A 3 6.35 -13.03 -29.20
C ALA A 3 5.33 -12.98 -28.06
N LYS A 4 4.67 -14.11 -27.79
CA LYS A 4 3.82 -14.31 -26.60
C LYS A 4 4.67 -14.96 -25.52
N HIS A 5 4.65 -14.38 -24.33
CA HIS A 5 5.34 -14.93 -23.16
C HIS A 5 4.30 -15.24 -22.08
N GLU A 6 4.25 -16.50 -21.67
CA GLU A 6 3.46 -16.96 -20.53
C GLU A 6 4.16 -16.55 -19.24
N CYS A 7 3.40 -16.05 -18.28
CA CYS A 7 3.90 -15.47 -17.05
C CYS A 7 3.52 -16.38 -15.87
N PRO A 8 4.31 -17.41 -15.53
CA PRO A 8 3.93 -18.40 -14.51
C PRO A 8 3.66 -17.78 -13.13
N GLY A 9 4.37 -16.70 -12.77
CA GLY A 9 4.13 -15.97 -11.52
C GLY A 9 2.98 -14.95 -11.54
N LEU A 10 2.31 -14.74 -12.70
CA LEU A 10 1.14 -13.84 -12.85
C LEU A 10 -0.15 -14.60 -13.18
N MET A 11 -0.17 -15.95 -13.06
CA MET A 11 -1.30 -16.80 -13.46
C MET A 11 -2.65 -16.44 -12.77
N LEU A 12 -2.62 -15.61 -11.72
CA LEU A 12 -3.82 -15.12 -11.04
C LEU A 12 -4.39 -13.79 -11.57
N ILE A 13 -3.68 -13.07 -12.46
CA ILE A 13 -4.09 -11.72 -12.90
C ILE A 13 -3.92 -11.46 -14.40
N MET A 14 -3.05 -12.17 -15.12
CA MET A 14 -2.72 -11.85 -16.53
C MET A 14 -2.53 -13.11 -17.40
N GLU A 15 -3.18 -13.16 -18.56
CA GLU A 15 -3.11 -14.30 -19.49
C GLU A 15 -1.74 -14.38 -20.19
N GLY A 16 -1.09 -13.22 -20.38
CA GLY A 16 0.25 -13.19 -20.95
C GLY A 16 0.70 -11.81 -21.39
N ILE A 17 1.97 -11.74 -21.81
CA ILE A 17 2.58 -10.51 -22.32
C ILE A 17 2.92 -10.67 -23.79
N VAL A 18 2.49 -9.68 -24.58
CA VAL A 18 2.74 -9.57 -26.01
C VAL A 18 3.91 -8.61 -26.25
N SER A 19 5.00 -9.11 -26.83
CA SER A 19 6.20 -8.34 -27.11
C SER A 19 6.39 -8.14 -28.62
N GLN A 20 6.50 -6.88 -29.05
CA GLN A 20 6.82 -6.48 -30.42
C GLN A 20 8.28 -6.02 -30.49
N ARG A 21 9.05 -6.65 -31.40
CA ARG A 21 10.44 -6.24 -31.68
C ARG A 21 10.49 -4.85 -32.33
N ALA A 22 11.59 -4.15 -32.10
CA ALA A 22 11.87 -2.91 -32.82
C ALA A 22 11.95 -3.20 -34.33
N VAL A 23 11.29 -2.36 -35.13
CA VAL A 23 11.28 -2.46 -36.60
C VAL A 23 11.65 -1.11 -37.20
N ILE A 24 12.28 -1.12 -38.37
CA ILE A 24 12.53 0.10 -39.14
C ILE A 24 11.29 0.35 -39.99
N GLY A 25 10.53 1.40 -39.66
CA GLY A 25 9.33 1.80 -40.39
C GLY A 25 9.50 3.19 -40.97
N ARG A 26 9.34 3.36 -42.29
CA ARG A 26 9.46 4.66 -43.00
C ARG A 26 10.68 5.49 -42.57
N GLY A 27 11.85 4.87 -42.49
CA GLY A 27 13.10 5.53 -42.11
C GLY A 27 13.24 5.91 -40.63
N ARG A 28 12.27 5.57 -39.77
CA ARG A 28 12.33 5.79 -38.32
C ARG A 28 12.45 4.47 -37.57
N LEU A 29 13.32 4.42 -36.56
CA LEU A 29 13.41 3.30 -35.64
C LEU A 29 12.18 3.31 -34.72
N VAL A 30 11.29 2.32 -34.88
CA VAL A 30 10.15 2.13 -33.98
C VAL A 30 10.65 1.37 -32.76
N ARG A 31 10.49 1.96 -31.56
CA ARG A 31 10.88 1.32 -30.30
C ARG A 31 10.07 0.04 -30.07
N ALA A 32 10.72 -0.98 -29.52
CA ALA A 32 10.04 -2.20 -29.08
C ALA A 32 8.91 -1.85 -28.09
N LYS A 33 7.71 -2.40 -28.31
CA LYS A 33 6.54 -2.18 -27.47
C LYS A 33 6.14 -3.51 -26.82
N ARG A 34 5.91 -3.49 -25.51
CA ARG A 34 5.44 -4.64 -24.72
C ARG A 34 4.05 -4.28 -24.21
N ILE A 35 3.08 -5.15 -24.45
CA ILE A 35 1.68 -4.95 -24.07
C ILE A 35 1.28 -6.11 -23.19
N VAL A 36 0.55 -5.79 -22.14
CA VAL A 36 0.10 -6.74 -21.13
C VAL A 36 -1.36 -7.06 -21.42
N VAL A 37 -1.71 -8.35 -21.41
CA VAL A 37 -3.09 -8.81 -21.60
C VAL A 37 -3.57 -9.34 -20.25
N ALA A 38 -4.57 -8.68 -19.66
CA ALA A 38 -5.17 -9.09 -18.40
C ALA A 38 -5.95 -10.40 -18.57
N ALA A 39 -5.92 -11.26 -17.55
CA ALA A 39 -6.67 -12.52 -17.53
C ALA A 39 -8.12 -12.34 -17.13
N ASN A 40 -8.39 -11.30 -16.35
CA ASN A 40 -9.71 -11.03 -15.85
C ASN A 40 -10.47 -10.16 -16.87
N PRO A 41 -11.68 -10.57 -17.34
CA PRO A 41 -12.48 -9.76 -18.24
C PRO A 41 -12.94 -8.42 -17.62
N SER A 42 -12.82 -8.25 -16.30
CA SER A 42 -12.99 -6.98 -15.60
C SER A 42 -11.69 -6.17 -15.62
N GLU A 43 -11.48 -5.34 -16.65
CA GLU A 43 -10.35 -4.39 -16.73
C GLU A 43 -10.24 -3.46 -15.48
N TYR A 44 -11.34 -3.31 -14.74
CA TYR A 44 -11.48 -2.43 -13.57
C TYR A 44 -10.89 -3.00 -12.27
N GLU A 45 -10.55 -4.29 -12.20
CA GLU A 45 -9.89 -4.88 -11.01
C GLU A 45 -8.36 -4.83 -11.06
N TYR A 46 -7.79 -4.13 -12.05
CA TYR A 46 -6.35 -3.90 -12.08
C TYR A 46 -5.91 -3.03 -10.89
N VAL A 47 -5.31 -3.68 -9.88
CA VAL A 47 -4.68 -3.00 -8.75
C VAL A 47 -3.25 -2.61 -9.15
N GLU A 48 -2.94 -1.32 -9.08
CA GLU A 48 -1.58 -0.81 -9.27
C GLU A 48 -0.64 -1.48 -8.24
N GLY A 49 0.41 -2.16 -8.71
CA GLY A 49 1.30 -2.97 -7.86
C GLY A 49 1.01 -4.47 -7.84
N SER A 50 0.00 -4.94 -8.59
CA SER A 50 -0.27 -6.36 -8.79
C SER A 50 0.80 -7.07 -9.65
N ILE A 51 1.53 -6.32 -10.48
CA ILE A 51 2.59 -6.86 -11.35
C ILE A 51 3.88 -7.08 -10.53
N PRO A 52 4.44 -8.31 -10.49
CA PRO A 52 5.77 -8.56 -9.95
C PRO A 52 6.84 -7.65 -10.58
N THR A 53 7.76 -7.18 -9.75
CA THR A 53 8.75 -6.15 -10.11
C THR A 53 9.62 -6.54 -11.32
N GLU A 54 9.97 -7.82 -11.48
CA GLU A 54 10.78 -8.33 -12.59
C GLU A 54 10.04 -8.17 -13.93
N TRP A 55 8.74 -8.46 -13.92
CA TRP A 55 7.87 -8.32 -15.07
C TRP A 55 7.62 -6.85 -15.39
N ASP A 56 7.37 -5.99 -14.40
CA ASP A 56 7.22 -4.54 -14.61
C ASP A 56 8.49 -3.92 -15.21
N ALA A 57 9.68 -4.28 -14.70
CA ALA A 57 10.95 -3.82 -15.23
C ALA A 57 11.18 -4.27 -16.68
N TRP A 58 10.74 -5.48 -17.04
CA TRP A 58 10.77 -5.93 -18.41
C TRP A 58 9.73 -5.20 -19.27
N ILE A 59 8.47 -5.09 -18.87
CA ILE A 59 7.43 -4.37 -19.63
C ILE A 59 7.84 -2.92 -19.93
N ARG A 60 8.40 -2.22 -18.93
CA ARG A 60 8.91 -0.84 -19.06
C ARG A 60 10.20 -0.72 -19.89
N GLY A 61 10.79 -1.84 -20.29
CA GLY A 61 12.01 -1.87 -21.11
C GLY A 61 13.29 -1.55 -20.35
N ARG A 62 13.28 -1.63 -19.01
CA ARG A 62 14.49 -1.54 -18.17
C ARG A 62 15.34 -2.81 -18.30
N ARG A 63 14.70 -3.97 -18.52
CA ARG A 63 15.34 -5.25 -18.85
C ARG A 63 15.20 -5.59 -20.34
N LYS A 64 16.25 -6.15 -20.95
CA LYS A 64 16.22 -6.59 -22.37
C LYS A 64 15.50 -7.94 -22.51
N GLU A 65 15.79 -8.87 -21.62
CA GLU A 65 15.29 -10.24 -21.62
C GLU A 65 14.18 -10.42 -20.57
N PRO A 66 13.18 -11.28 -20.85
CA PRO A 66 12.16 -11.63 -19.88
C PRO A 66 12.80 -12.35 -18.68
N PRO A 67 12.20 -12.27 -17.49
CA PRO A 67 12.67 -13.04 -16.33
C PRO A 67 12.62 -14.55 -16.63
N SER A 68 13.62 -15.28 -16.12
CA SER A 68 13.64 -16.75 -16.25
C SER A 68 12.65 -17.39 -15.28
N ILE A 69 12.13 -18.57 -15.64
CA ILE A 69 11.23 -19.35 -14.78
C ILE A 69 11.91 -19.69 -13.44
N GLU A 70 13.21 -20.01 -13.47
CA GLU A 70 13.99 -20.30 -12.27
C GLU A 70 14.11 -19.08 -11.33
N GLU A 71 14.28 -17.88 -11.90
CA GLU A 71 14.33 -16.63 -11.12
C GLU A 71 12.98 -16.39 -10.43
N LEU A 72 11.88 -16.65 -11.12
CA LEU A 72 10.54 -16.49 -10.55
C LEU A 72 10.30 -17.45 -9.39
N LEU A 73 10.67 -18.72 -9.53
CA LEU A 73 10.52 -19.72 -8.46
C LEU A 73 11.38 -19.39 -7.22
N LYS A 74 12.61 -18.89 -7.44
CA LYS A 74 13.47 -18.45 -6.36
C LYS A 74 12.88 -17.26 -5.61
N ASN A 75 12.26 -16.32 -6.32
CA ASN A 75 11.62 -15.16 -5.70
C ASN A 75 10.36 -15.54 -4.92
N GLU A 76 9.57 -16.49 -5.43
CA GLU A 76 8.40 -17.02 -4.74
C GLU A 76 8.78 -17.68 -3.42
N SER A 77 9.72 -18.62 -3.45
CA SER A 77 10.23 -19.25 -2.22
C SER A 77 10.86 -18.25 -1.25
N TYR A 78 11.55 -17.22 -1.75
CA TYR A 78 12.08 -16.14 -0.92
C TYR A 78 10.96 -15.35 -0.23
N ARG A 79 9.88 -15.02 -0.93
CA ARG A 79 8.71 -14.34 -0.34
C ARG A 79 8.06 -15.19 0.74
N GLU A 80 7.89 -16.49 0.51
CA GLU A 80 7.36 -17.41 1.52
C GLU A 80 8.26 -17.49 2.75
N GLN A 81 9.57 -17.62 2.54
CA GLN A 81 10.54 -17.63 3.65
C GLN A 81 10.51 -16.35 4.48
N ILE A 82 10.37 -15.18 3.86
CA ILE A 82 10.27 -13.92 4.61
C ILE A 82 8.99 -13.90 5.44
N LYS A 83 7.85 -14.34 4.89
CA LYS A 83 6.59 -14.37 5.64
C LYS A 83 6.72 -15.27 6.87
N LEU A 84 7.24 -16.49 6.68
CA LEU A 84 7.46 -17.44 7.78
C LEU A 84 8.40 -16.86 8.84
N LYS A 85 9.51 -16.23 8.43
CA LYS A 85 10.45 -15.59 9.36
C LYS A 85 9.83 -14.38 10.07
N ALA A 86 8.99 -13.60 9.41
CA ALA A 86 8.31 -12.47 10.01
C ALA A 86 7.33 -12.92 11.10
N GLU A 87 6.55 -13.97 10.83
CA GLU A 87 5.66 -14.60 11.80
C GLU A 87 6.45 -15.17 12.99
N GLU A 88 7.55 -15.88 12.73
CA GLU A 88 8.41 -16.42 13.77
C GLU A 88 9.00 -15.32 14.68
N VAL A 89 9.48 -14.22 14.08
CA VAL A 89 10.00 -13.08 14.83
C VAL A 89 8.91 -12.41 15.64
N GLN A 90 7.70 -12.27 15.09
CA GLN A 90 6.56 -11.69 15.79
C GLN A 90 6.15 -12.56 16.99
N GLU A 91 6.12 -13.88 16.86
CA GLU A 91 5.81 -14.78 17.98
C GLU A 91 6.86 -14.68 19.08
N LYS A 92 8.15 -14.63 18.72
CA LYS A 92 9.25 -14.44 19.67
C LYS A 92 9.16 -13.11 20.40
N ASP A 93 8.86 -12.03 19.68
CA ASP A 93 8.68 -10.69 20.24
C ASP A 93 7.53 -10.65 21.26
N LEU A 94 6.38 -11.23 20.90
CA LEU A 94 5.22 -11.36 21.80
C LEU A 94 5.55 -12.19 23.05
N ALA A 95 6.29 -13.29 22.89
CA ALA A 95 6.70 -14.13 24.01
C ALA A 95 7.68 -13.42 24.96
N LEU A 96 8.60 -12.63 24.44
CA LEU A 96 9.49 -11.80 25.26
C LEU A 96 8.71 -10.72 26.01
N GLN A 97 7.81 -10.02 25.31
CA GLN A 97 6.95 -9.00 25.91
C GLN A 97 6.09 -9.58 27.05
N ALA A 98 5.58 -10.81 26.91
CA ALA A 98 4.83 -11.48 27.96
C ALA A 98 5.67 -11.75 29.21
N LYS A 99 6.95 -12.16 29.06
CA LYS A 99 7.87 -12.36 30.17
C LYS A 99 8.24 -11.06 30.86
N GLU A 100 8.55 -10.01 30.09
CA GLU A 100 8.85 -8.68 30.63
C GLU A 100 7.68 -8.09 31.41
N TYR A 101 6.44 -8.44 31.01
CA TYR A 101 5.24 -8.10 31.76
C TYR A 101 5.14 -8.84 33.09
N GLU A 102 5.40 -10.16 33.12
CA GLU A 102 5.44 -10.96 34.35
C GLU A 102 6.53 -10.46 35.32
N GLU A 103 7.68 -10.03 34.79
CA GLU A 103 8.80 -9.48 35.54
C GLU A 103 8.58 -8.01 35.97
N GLY A 104 7.48 -7.38 35.55
CA GLY A 104 7.12 -6.00 35.91
C GLY A 104 8.02 -4.92 35.30
N LEU A 105 8.83 -5.26 34.30
CA LEU A 105 9.74 -4.36 33.62
C LEU A 105 9.04 -3.49 32.55
N VAL A 106 7.89 -3.95 32.05
CA VAL A 106 7.06 -3.24 31.06
C VAL A 106 5.67 -2.98 31.63
N ALA A 107 5.25 -1.70 31.64
CA ALA A 107 3.89 -1.34 32.02
C ALA A 107 2.89 -1.91 31.00
N THR A 108 1.76 -2.45 31.47
CA THR A 108 0.63 -2.75 30.57
C THR A 108 0.36 -1.51 29.72
N PRO A 109 -0.02 -1.65 28.43
CA PRO A 109 -0.76 -0.62 27.73
C PRO A 109 -2.17 -0.59 28.35
N ALA A 110 -2.28 -0.24 29.63
CA ALA A 110 -3.53 0.15 30.23
C ALA A 110 -4.02 1.29 29.37
N LYS A 111 -5.15 1.07 28.67
CA LYS A 111 -5.89 2.07 27.90
C LYS A 111 -5.74 3.39 28.61
N THR A 112 -4.90 4.27 28.07
CA THR A 112 -4.66 5.58 28.67
C THR A 112 -5.94 6.35 28.43
N VAL A 113 -6.88 6.24 29.37
CA VAL A 113 -8.00 7.16 29.44
C VAL A 113 -7.34 8.46 29.85
N ALA A 114 -6.92 9.24 28.85
CA ALA A 114 -6.46 10.60 29.05
C ALA A 114 -7.62 11.32 29.73
N LYS A 115 -7.59 11.42 31.06
CA LYS A 115 -8.59 12.15 31.84
C LYS A 115 -7.94 13.47 32.22
N GLY A 116 -7.81 14.33 31.24
CA GLY A 116 -7.22 15.66 31.38
C GLY A 116 -7.96 16.67 30.50
N HIS A 117 -7.63 17.96 30.66
CA HIS A 117 -8.26 19.05 29.90
C HIS A 117 -8.18 18.86 28.37
N ALA A 118 -7.17 18.14 27.88
CA ALA A 118 -6.97 17.84 26.45
C ALA A 118 -7.85 16.70 25.89
N ALA A 119 -8.63 16.02 26.74
CA ALA A 119 -9.43 14.85 26.33
C ALA A 119 -10.90 15.15 26.05
N THR A 120 -11.31 16.43 26.14
CA THR A 120 -12.66 16.82 25.72
C THR A 120 -12.71 16.83 24.19
N ALA A 121 -13.52 15.93 23.61
CA ALA A 121 -13.85 15.95 22.19
C ALA A 121 -14.79 17.14 21.90
N SER A 122 -14.26 18.37 21.87
CA SER A 122 -15.00 19.58 21.50
C SER A 122 -15.09 19.73 19.98
N PHE A 123 -15.52 18.70 19.27
CA PHE A 123 -15.80 18.78 17.84
C PHE A 123 -17.24 18.32 17.61
N GLY A 124 -18.16 19.27 17.42
CA GLY A 124 -19.54 18.99 17.00
C GLY A 124 -20.68 19.39 17.94
N LYS A 125 -20.44 20.13 19.03
CA LYS A 125 -21.53 20.81 19.78
C LYS A 125 -21.46 22.32 19.52
N GLU A 126 -22.11 22.75 18.44
CA GLU A 126 -22.37 24.16 18.14
C GLU A 126 -23.60 24.63 18.92
N GLU A 127 -23.42 24.93 20.21
CA GLU A 127 -24.36 25.75 20.97
C GLU A 127 -23.77 27.17 20.95
N PHE A 128 -24.13 27.98 19.94
CA PHE A 128 -23.69 29.36 19.86
C PHE A 128 -24.43 30.21 20.91
N GLY A 129 -23.72 30.61 21.96
CA GLY A 129 -24.24 31.58 22.94
C GLY A 129 -24.39 32.99 22.33
N GLU A 130 -25.27 33.79 22.91
CA GLU A 130 -25.45 35.21 22.52
C GLU A 130 -24.18 36.03 22.82
N ASP A 131 -23.48 35.70 23.91
CA ASP A 131 -22.26 36.38 24.35
C ASP A 131 -20.98 35.67 23.89
N ALA A 132 -19.95 36.44 23.51
CA ALA A 132 -18.65 35.91 23.14
C ALA A 132 -17.89 35.38 24.37
N ILE A 133 -17.32 34.18 24.26
CA ILE A 133 -16.54 33.55 25.34
C ILE A 133 -15.09 33.37 24.88
N SER A 134 -14.15 33.82 25.70
CA SER A 134 -12.71 33.70 25.45
C SER A 134 -12.06 32.87 26.54
N THR A 135 -11.64 31.65 26.21
CA THR A 135 -10.92 30.76 27.15
C THR A 135 -9.50 30.53 26.63
N GLY A 136 -8.52 31.14 27.31
CA GLY A 136 -7.10 31.03 26.94
C GLY A 136 -6.82 31.59 25.55
N ASN A 137 -6.37 30.73 24.63
CA ASN A 137 -6.00 31.12 23.26
C ASN A 137 -7.10 30.82 22.23
N THR A 138 -8.31 30.44 22.68
CA THR A 138 -9.45 30.11 21.80
C THR A 138 -10.58 31.10 22.04
N PHE A 139 -10.90 31.86 21.00
CA PHE A 139 -12.01 32.79 20.96
C PHE A 139 -13.20 32.14 20.25
N GLN A 140 -14.37 32.12 20.91
CA GLN A 140 -15.62 31.74 20.26
C GLN A 140 -16.49 32.99 20.04
N PRO A 141 -16.73 33.41 18.79
CA PRO A 141 -17.56 34.56 18.50
C PRO A 141 -19.03 34.27 18.85
N GLY A 142 -19.66 35.18 19.60
CA GLY A 142 -21.10 35.15 19.84
C GLY A 142 -21.89 35.50 18.57
N SER A 143 -23.10 34.96 18.44
CA SER A 143 -23.96 35.22 17.28
C SER A 143 -24.69 36.55 17.44
N TRP A 144 -24.27 37.58 16.70
CA TRP A 144 -24.94 38.88 16.74
C TRP A 144 -26.13 38.93 15.78
N ALA A 145 -27.34 39.17 16.32
CA ALA A 145 -28.54 39.46 15.54
C ALA A 145 -29.03 40.89 15.79
N PRO A 146 -29.22 41.73 14.75
CA PRO A 146 -29.73 43.08 14.91
C PRO A 146 -31.22 43.07 15.31
N LYS A 147 -31.59 43.92 16.27
CA LYS A 147 -33.00 44.15 16.64
C LYS A 147 -33.70 44.95 15.54
N LYS A 148 -34.89 44.51 15.12
CA LYS A 148 -35.76 45.24 14.17
C LYS A 148 -36.45 46.42 14.85
#